data_AF-A0A0W0VAY0-F1
#
_entry.id   AF-A0A0W0VAY0-F1
#
_cell.length_a   1.000
_cell.length_b   1.000
_cell.length_c   1.000
_cell.angle_alpha   90.00
_cell.angle_beta   90.00
_cell.angle_gamma   90.00
#
_symmetry.space_group_name_H-M   'P 1'
#
loop_
_entity.id
_entity.type
_entity.pdbx_description
1 polymer ?
#
loop_
_entity_poly.entity_id
_entity_poly.type
_entity_poly.pdbx_seq_one_letter_code
_entity_poly.pdbx_strand_id
1 'polypeptide(L)' 'MTKPIHFEKSMAELEEIVMQLEKGELSLEASLKQFEKGILLARKCQEVLSQAEQKIELLANSDVQSELYNDQ' A
#
# COMPACT_ATOMS: atom_id res chain seq x y z
N MET A 1 8.76 -13.03 -7.06
CA MET A 1 9.23 -11.99 -6.12
C MET A 1 9.05 -10.61 -6.75
N THR A 2 7.83 -10.08 -6.77
CA THR A 2 7.47 -8.86 -7.53
C THR A 2 6.72 -7.82 -6.68
N LYS A 3 6.80 -7.88 -5.34
CA LYS A 3 6.01 -7.02 -4.44
C LYS A 3 6.47 -5.54 -4.31
N PRO A 4 7.76 -5.17 -4.31
CA PRO A 4 8.17 -3.78 -4.04
C PRO A 4 7.86 -2.81 -5.20
N ILE A 5 8.16 -3.23 -6.43
CA ILE A 5 7.99 -2.42 -7.64
C ILE A 5 6.53 -2.00 -7.85
N HIS A 6 5.55 -2.82 -7.43
CA HIS A 6 4.14 -2.47 -7.56
C HIS A 6 3.66 -1.47 -6.52
N PHE A 7 4.20 -1.49 -5.29
CA PHE A 7 3.83 -0.54 -4.25
C PHE A 7 4.37 0.85 -4.57
N GLU A 8 5.68 0.97 -4.80
CA GLU A 8 6.32 2.26 -5.09
C GLU A 8 5.72 2.92 -6.33
N LYS A 9 5.45 2.13 -7.38
CA LYS A 9 4.76 2.62 -8.58
C LYS A 9 3.35 3.12 -8.28
N SER A 10 2.57 2.38 -7.49
CA SER A 10 1.19 2.78 -7.15
C SER A 10 1.17 4.03 -6.28
N MET A 11 2.17 4.19 -5.41
CA MET A 11 2.32 5.37 -4.56
C MET A 11 2.71 6.60 -5.38
N ALA A 12 3.70 6.50 -6.26
CA ALA A 12 4.08 7.58 -7.16
C ALA A 12 2.93 8.03 -8.07
N GLU A 13 2.13 7.07 -8.56
CA GLU A 13 0.95 7.38 -9.36
C GLU A 13 -0.16 8.07 -8.55
N LEU A 14 -0.30 7.72 -7.26
CA LEU A 14 -1.23 8.38 -6.34
C LEU A 14 -0.80 9.81 -6.02
N GLU A 15 0.50 10.05 -5.80
CA GLU A 15 1.07 11.38 -5.57
C GLU A 15 0.82 12.31 -6.77
N GLU A 16 1.03 11.81 -7.99
CA GLU A 16 0.75 12.56 -9.21
C GLU A 16 -0.74 12.93 -9.30
N ILE A 17 -1.63 11.99 -8.98
CA ILE A 17 -3.08 12.25 -8.98
C ILE A 17 -3.44 13.37 -7.98
N VAL A 18 -2.91 13.30 -6.75
CA VAL A 18 -3.15 14.32 -5.73
C VAL A 18 -2.66 15.68 -6.21
N MET A 19 -1.44 15.75 -6.75
CA MET A 19 -0.88 16.99 -7.29
C MET A 19 -1.76 17.57 -8.41
N GLN A 20 -2.27 16.74 -9.33
CA GLN A 20 -3.13 17.20 -10.43
C GLN A 20 -4.49 17.70 -9.93
N LEU A 21 -5.05 17.06 -8.91
CA LEU A 21 -6.30 17.51 -8.28
C LEU A 21 -6.11 18.84 -7.53
N GLU A 22 -4.99 19.00 -6.81
CA GLU A 22 -4.67 20.22 -6.06
C GLU A 22 -4.40 21.43 -6.97
N LYS A 23 -3.83 21.21 -8.17
CA LYS A 23 -3.65 22.27 -9.17
C LYS A 23 -4.98 22.87 -9.64
N GLY A 24 -6.07 22.10 -9.63
CA GLY A 24 -7.41 22.59 -9.98
C GLY A 24 -7.60 22.94 -11.47
N GLU A 25 -6.71 22.54 -12.35
CA GLU A 25 -6.77 22.81 -13.81
C GLU A 25 -7.65 21.80 -14.57
N LEU A 26 -8.09 20.73 -13.90
CA LEU A 26 -8.89 19.66 -14.49
C LEU A 26 -10.36 20.05 -14.59
N SER A 27 -11.01 19.61 -15.67
CA SER A 27 -12.47 19.65 -15.77
C SER A 27 -13.12 18.76 -14.73
N LEU A 28 -14.38 19.01 -14.37
CA LEU A 28 -15.12 18.20 -13.38
C LEU A 28 -15.08 16.69 -13.71
N GLU A 29 -15.30 16.32 -14.97
CA GLU A 29 -15.26 14.92 -15.40
C GLU A 29 -13.85 14.32 -15.24
N ALA A 30 -12.81 15.07 -15.58
CA ALA A 30 -11.43 14.62 -15.41
C ALA A 30 -11.06 14.49 -13.93
N SER A 31 -11.47 15.43 -13.08
CA SER A 31 -11.28 15.38 -11.64
C SER A 31 -11.97 14.17 -11.01
N LEU A 32 -13.19 13.83 -11.43
CA LEU A 32 -13.89 12.64 -10.95
C LEU A 32 -13.14 11.35 -11.35
N LYS A 33 -12.66 11.24 -12.59
CA LYS A 33 -11.87 10.09 -13.04
C LYS A 33 -10.56 9.95 -12.25
N GLN A 34 -9.86 11.05 -12.01
CA GLN A 34 -8.62 11.04 -11.23
C GLN A 34 -8.89 10.67 -9.76
N PHE A 35 -9.98 11.18 -9.19
CA PHE A 35 -10.39 10.83 -7.83
C PHE A 35 -10.70 9.34 -7.67
N GLU A 36 -11.51 8.76 -8.57
CA GLU A 36 -11.82 7.32 -8.56
C GLU A 36 -10.54 6.47 -8.65
N LYS A 37 -9.64 6.85 -9.55
CA LYS A 37 -8.34 6.20 -9.71
C LYS A 37 -7.49 6.30 -8.45
N GLY A 38 -7.45 7.48 -7.83
CA GLY A 38 -6.74 7.72 -6.57
C GLY A 38 -7.25 6.82 -5.44
N ILE A 39 -8.58 6.67 -5.30
CA ILE A 39 -9.19 5.78 -4.30
C ILE A 39 -8.78 4.32 -4.54
N LEU A 40 -8.75 3.86 -5.79
CA LEU A 40 -8.34 2.50 -6.12
C LEU A 40 -6.86 2.24 -5.80
N LEU A 41 -5.97 3.21 -6.10
CA LEU A 41 -4.55 3.11 -5.79
C LEU A 41 -4.31 3.12 -4.28
N ALA A 42 -4.96 4.02 -3.54
CA ALA A 42 -4.86 4.08 -2.08
C ALA A 42 -5.26 2.75 -1.42
N ARG A 43 -6.36 2.14 -1.87
CA ARG A 43 -6.80 0.81 -1.38
C ARG A 43 -5.76 -0.28 -1.65
N LYS A 44 -5.16 -0.30 -2.84
CA LYS A 44 -4.10 -1.26 -3.18
C LYS A 44 -2.87 -1.08 -2.31
N CYS A 45 -2.44 0.17 -2.07
CA CYS A 45 -1.32 0.46 -1.18
C CYS A 45 -1.60 -0.06 0.23
N GLN A 46 -2.80 0.20 0.76
CA GLN A 46 -3.20 -0.29 2.08
C GLN A 46 -3.20 -1.82 2.18
N GLU A 47 -3.67 -2.51 1.13
CA GLU A 47 -3.67 -3.98 1.09
C GLU A 47 -2.24 -4.54 1.11
N VAL A 48 -1.32 -3.94 0.36
CA VAL A 48 0.09 -4.35 0.36
C VAL A 48 0.72 -4.15 1.73
N LEU A 49 0.46 -3.01 2.39
CA LEU A 49 0.95 -2.73 3.74
C LEU A 49 0.39 -3.73 4.76
N SER A 50 -0.90 -4.03 4.71
CA SER A 50 -1.52 -5.02 5.61
C SER A 50 -0.93 -6.42 5.42
N GLN A 51 -0.67 -6.85 4.18
CA GLN A 51 0.00 -8.12 3.92
C GLN A 51 1.44 -8.14 4.44
N ALA A 52 2.14 -7.00 4.40
CA ALA A 52 3.49 -6.88 4.93
C ALA A 52 3.48 -6.97 6.46
N GLU A 53 2.55 -6.26 7.12
CA GLU A 53 2.35 -6.30 8.57
C GLU A 53 2.02 -7.71 9.06
N GLN A 54 1.05 -8.40 8.44
CA GLN A 54 0.71 -9.78 8.77
C GLN A 54 1.92 -10.71 8.64
N LYS A 55 2.77 -10.51 7.62
CA LYS A 55 3.97 -11.31 7.46
C LYS A 55 4.99 -11.06 8.58
N ILE A 56 5.13 -9.81 9.02
CA ILE A 56 5.99 -9.46 10.16
C ILE A 56 5.48 -10.12 11.43
N GLU A 57 4.17 -10.03 11.71
CA GLU A 57 3.55 -10.67 12.88
C GLU A 57 3.75 -12.18 12.89
N LEU A 58 3.58 -12.86 11.75
CA LEU A 58 3.79 -14.31 11.66
C LEU A 58 5.24 -14.70 11.94
N LEU A 59 6.20 -13.92 11.43
CA LEU A 59 7.63 -14.17 11.69
C LEU A 59 7.97 -13.95 13.17
N ALA A 60 7.53 -12.83 13.74
CA ALA A 60 7.74 -12.52 15.15
C ALA A 60 7.13 -13.59 16.09
N ASN A 61 5.93 -14.09 15.78
CA ASN A 61 5.29 -15.14 16.57
C ASN A 61 5.96 -16.51 16.38
N SER A 62 6.51 -16.79 15.20
CA SER A 62 7.26 -18.03 14.94
C SER A 62 8.58 -18.06 15.72
N ASP A 63 9.28 -16.93 15.78
CA ASP A 63 10.52 -16.79 16.55
C ASP A 63 10.26 -16.96 18.06
N VAL A 64 9.16 -16.39 18.57
CA VAL A 64 8.72 -16.56 19.98
C VAL A 64 8.38 -18.02 20.30
N GLN A 65 7.74 -18.75 19.38
CA GLN A 65 7.48 -20.18 19.61
C GLN A 65 8.78 -20.99 19.65
N SER A 66 9.77 -20.70 18.80
CA SER A 66 11.06 -21.41 18.84
C SER A 66 11.86 -21.19 20.14
N GLU A 67 11.72 -20.03 20.79
CA GLU A 67 12.36 -19.78 22.09
C GLU A 67 11.68 -20.53 23.25
N LEU A 68 10.36 -20.75 23.17
CA LEU A 68 9.59 -21.46 24.22
C LEU A 68 9.78 -22.98 24.23
N TYR A 69 10.34 -23.58 23.17
CA TYR A 69 10.59 -25.03 23.06
C TYR A 69 12.07 -25.42 23.24
N ASN A 70 12.98 -24.45 23.41
CA ASN A 70 14.43 -24.72 23.55
C ASN A 70 14.90 -24.93 25.00
N ASP A 71 13.98 -24.98 25.98
CA ASP A 71 14.27 -25.15 27.41
C ASP A 71 13.92 -26.55 27.96
N GLN A 72 13.84 -27.58 27.08
CA GLN A 72 13.79 -29.01 27.45
C GLN A 72 15.07 -29.74 27.02
#